data_AF-A0A564WRQ8-F1
#
_entry.id   AF-A0A564WRQ8-F1
#
_cell.length_a   1.000
_cell.length_b   1.000
_cell.length_c   1.000
_cell.angle_alpha   90.00
_cell.angle_beta   90.00
_cell.angle_gamma   90.00
#
_symmetry.space_group_name_H-M   'P 1'
#
loop_
_entity.id
_entity.type
_entity.pdbx_description
1 polymer ?
#
loop_
_entity_poly.entity_id
_entity_poly.type
_entity_poly.pdbx_seq_one_letter_code
_entity_poly.pdbx_strand_id
1 'polypeptide(L)' 'MANVQMTKVQMWNRYKALKKKDYNWTCICPVCSKQIYEKDPDIEYVKTKRGTEIFIHTQCIKEWDK' A
#
# COMPACT_ATOMS: atom_id res chain seq x y z
N MET A 1 18.55 9.52 -0.77
CA MET A 1 17.29 9.11 -0.12
C MET A 1 17.07 7.67 -0.51
N ALA A 2 17.15 6.73 0.44
CA ALA A 2 17.02 5.31 0.11
C ALA A 2 15.54 5.00 -0.23
N ASN A 3 15.23 4.87 -1.51
CA ASN A 3 14.03 4.19 -1.96
C ASN A 3 14.22 2.71 -1.59
N VAL A 4 13.78 2.31 -0.40
CA VAL A 4 13.75 0.90 -0.04
C VAL A 4 12.60 0.28 -0.82
N GLN A 5 12.90 -0.18 -2.03
CA GLN A 5 11.96 -0.92 -2.85
C GLN A 5 11.72 -2.25 -2.14
N MET A 6 10.61 -2.34 -1.41
CA MET A 6 10.22 -3.57 -0.71
C MET A 6 9.83 -4.64 -1.74
N THR A 7 10.21 -5.88 -1.50
CA THR A 7 9.73 -7.00 -2.33
C THR A 7 8.23 -7.21 -2.12
N LYS A 8 7.52 -7.83 -3.08
CA LYS A 8 6.09 -8.17 -2.94
C LYS A 8 5.81 -8.97 -1.67
N VAL A 9 6.70 -9.91 -1.31
CA VAL A 9 6.58 -10.71 -0.08
C VAL A 9 6.64 -9.84 1.17
N GLN A 10 7.62 -8.94 1.27
CA GLN A 10 7.76 -8.04 2.41
C GLN A 10 6.57 -7.08 2.53
N MET A 11 6.08 -6.56 1.40
CA MET A 11 4.88 -5.72 1.35
C MET A 11 3.66 -6.44 1.93
N TRP A 12 3.39 -7.68 1.50
CA TRP A 12 2.24 -8.44 2.00
C TRP A 12 2.38 -8.86 3.46
N ASN A 13 3.61 -9.17 3.92
CA ASN A 13 3.86 -9.38 5.34
C ASN A 13 3.54 -8.13 6.16
N ARG A 14 3.86 -6.94 5.64
CA ARG A 14 3.52 -5.66 6.29
C ARG A 14 2.02 -5.41 6.32
N TYR A 15 1.32 -5.65 5.21
CA TYR A 15 -0.15 -5.57 5.14
C TYR A 15 -0.81 -6.46 6.21
N LYS A 16 -0.38 -7.72 6.31
CA LYS A 16 -0.89 -8.68 7.31
C LYS A 16 -0.63 -8.20 8.74
N ALA A 17 0.55 -7.64 9.00
CA ALA A 17 0.88 -7.10 10.32
C ALA A 17 -0.02 -5.93 10.73
N LEU A 18 -0.34 -5.02 9.78
CA LEU A 18 -1.26 -3.90 10.03
C LEU A 18 -2.69 -4.39 10.31
N LYS A 19 -3.20 -5.31 9.48
CA LYS A 19 -4.51 -5.93 9.67
C LYS A 19 -4.62 -6.73 10.97
N LYS A 20 -3.54 -7.37 11.43
CA LYS A 20 -3.51 -8.08 12.71
C LYS A 20 -3.51 -7.11 13.91
N LYS A 21 -2.90 -5.94 13.77
CA LYS A 21 -2.82 -4.92 14.83
C LYS A 21 -4.18 -4.26 15.08
N ASP A 22 -4.97 -4.06 14.03
CA ASP A 22 -6.31 -3.46 14.10
C ASP A 22 -7.26 -4.22 13.17
N TYR A 23 -8.24 -4.92 13.76
CA TYR A 23 -9.21 -5.72 13.02
C TYR A 23 -10.13 -4.87 12.12
N ASN A 24 -10.35 -3.61 12.49
CA ASN A 24 -11.14 -2.67 11.70
C ASN A 24 -10.30 -1.94 10.65
N TRP A 25 -9.01 -2.23 10.55
CA TRP A 25 -8.14 -1.60 9.57
C TRP A 25 -8.53 -2.00 8.16
N THR A 26 -8.90 -1.00 7.37
CA THR A 26 -9.13 -1.12 5.93
C THR A 26 -7.99 -0.49 5.16
N CYS A 27 -7.44 -1.21 4.20
CA CYS A 27 -6.48 -0.67 3.25
C CYS A 27 -7.23 -0.09 2.06
N ILE A 28 -7.30 1.23 1.94
CA ILE A 28 -8.00 1.91 0.85
C ILE A 28 -6.97 2.56 -0.07
N CYS A 29 -7.11 2.34 -1.38
CA CYS A 29 -6.32 3.05 -2.37
C CYS A 29 -6.71 4.55 -2.33
N PRO A 30 -5.77 5.47 -2.07
CA PRO A 30 -6.09 6.88 -1.88
C PRO A 30 -6.46 7.62 -3.17
N VAL A 31 -6.25 7.02 -4.35
CA VAL A 31 -6.60 7.62 -5.65
C VAL A 31 -8.02 7.23 -6.06
N CYS A 32 -8.30 5.92 -6.12
CA CYS A 32 -9.61 5.43 -6.59
C CYS A 32 -10.61 5.14 -5.47
N SER A 33 -10.23 5.32 -4.21
CA SER A 33 -11.04 5.04 -3.01
C SER A 33 -11.58 3.60 -2.89
N LYS A 34 -11.03 2.66 -3.68
CA LYS A 34 -11.38 1.22 -3.60
C LYS A 34 -10.49 0.53 -2.57
N GLN A 35 -11.08 -0.46 -1.89
CA GLN A 35 -10.35 -1.30 -0.95
C GLN A 35 -9.32 -2.19 -1.67
N ILE A 36 -8.14 -2.32 -1.05
CA ILE A 36 -7.04 -3.17 -1.48
C ILE A 36 -7.06 -4.48 -0.69
N TYR A 37 -6.99 -5.58 -1.43
CA TYR A 37 -6.97 -6.95 -0.93
C TYR A 37 -5.67 -7.65 -1.29
N GLU A 38 -5.31 -8.68 -0.52
CA GLU A 38 -4.11 -9.51 -0.75
C GLU A 38 -4.07 -10.17 -2.14
N LYS A 39 -5.23 -10.37 -2.74
CA LYS A 39 -5.37 -10.98 -4.07
C LYS A 39 -5.24 -9.99 -5.22
N ASP A 40 -5.14 -8.69 -4.93
CA ASP A 40 -4.97 -7.70 -5.98
C ASP A 40 -3.57 -7.83 -6.60
N PRO A 41 -3.47 -8.01 -7.93
CA PRO A 41 -2.22 -8.42 -8.58
C PRO A 41 -1.16 -7.30 -8.59
N ASP A 42 -1.63 -6.06 -8.72
CA ASP A 42 -0.81 -4.89 -9.05
C ASP A 42 -0.95 -3.81 -7.97
N ILE A 43 -0.34 -4.08 -6.82
CA ILE A 43 -0.23 -3.17 -5.69
C ILE A 43 1.23 -2.77 -5.49
N GLU A 44 1.45 -1.47 -5.32
CA GLU A 44 2.69 -0.88 -4.87
C GLU A 44 2.58 -0.38 -3.45
N TYR A 45 3.74 -0.29 -2.81
CA TYR A 45 3.89 0.24 -1.47
C TYR A 45 4.78 1.47 -1.48
N VAL A 46 4.32 2.52 -0.85
CA VAL A 46 5.04 3.78 -0.68
C VAL A 46 5.11 4.13 0.80
N LYS A 47 6.30 4.44 1.30
CA LYS A 47 6.47 5.05 2.62
C LYS A 47 6.84 6.51 2.45
N THR A 48 5.98 7.40 2.92
CA THR A 48 6.24 8.84 2.86
C THR A 48 7.39 9.23 3.79
N LYS A 49 7.98 10.42 3.56
CA LYS A 49 9.00 10.98 4.46
C LYS A 49 8.51 11.14 5.92
N ARG A 50 7.20 11.31 6.12
CA ARG A 50 6.56 11.39 7.45
C ARG A 50 6.36 10.03 8.11
N GLY A 51 6.72 8.94 7.43
CA GLY A 51 6.57 7.58 7.92
C GLY A 51 5.23 6.93 7.62
N THR A 52 4.28 7.65 7.00
CA THR A 52 2.99 7.09 6.58
C THR A 52 3.20 6.00 5.53
N GLU A 53 2.57 4.86 5.77
CA GLU A 53 2.62 3.68 4.91
C GLU A 53 1.39 3.65 4.02
N ILE A 54 1.59 3.57 2.71
CA ILE A 54 0.54 3.68 1.70
C ILE A 54 0.64 2.49 0.77
N PHE A 55 -0.48 1.82 0.57
CA PHE A 55 -0.65 0.81 -0.49
C PHE A 55 -1.50 1.44 -1.59
N ILE A 56 -1.11 1.21 -2.84
CA ILE A 56 -1.74 1.83 -3.99
C ILE A 56 -1.77 0.86 -5.17
N HIS A 57 -2.85 0.86 -5.95
CA HIS A 57 -2.86 0.14 -7.21
C HIS A 57 -1.82 0.75 -8.18
N THR A 58 -1.01 -0.08 -8.83
CA THR A 58 0.01 0.37 -9.81
C THR A 58 -0.60 1.25 -10.90
N GLN A 59 -1.82 0.97 -11.36
CA GLN A 59 -2.50 1.84 -12.32
C GLN A 59 -2.82 3.24 -11.77
N CYS A 60 -3.17 3.32 -10.49
CA CYS A 60 -3.53 4.57 -9.82
C CYS A 60 -2.32 5.45 -9.52
N ILE A 61 -1.11 4.88 -9.41
CA ILE A 61 0.09 5.68 -9.14
C ILE A 61 0.34 6.72 -10.24
N LYS A 62 -0.08 6.42 -11.48
CA LYS A 62 0.02 7.32 -12.64
C LYS A 62 -0.90 8.55 -12.54
N GLU A 63 -1.89 8.48 -11.67
CA GLU A 63 -2.88 9.54 -11.44
C GLU A 63 -2.64 10.28 -10.12
N TRP A 64 -1.66 9.86 -9.31
CA TRP A 64 -1.39 10.45 -7.99
C TRP A 64 -1.01 11.94 -8.04
N ASP A 65 -0.31 12.33 -9.11
CA ASP A 65 0.25 13.69 -9.28
C ASP A 65 -0.49 14.48 -10.39
N LYS A 66 -1.70 14.03 -10.75
CA LYS A 66 -2.59 14.78 -11.63
C LYS A 66 -3.60 15.57 -10.81
#